data_AF-A0A3B8T3V4-F1
#
_entry.id   AF-A0A3B8T3V4-F1
#
_cell.length_a   1.000
_cell.length_b   1.000
_cell.length_c   1.000
_cell.angle_alpha   90.00
_cell.angle_beta   90.00
_cell.angle_gamma   90.00
#
_symmetry.space_group_name_H-M   'P 1'
#
loop_
_entity.id
_entity.type
_entity.pdbx_description
1 polymer ?
#
loop_
_entity_poly.entity_id
_entity_poly.type
_entity_poly.pdbx_seq_one_letter_code
_entity_poly.pdbx_strand_id
1 'polypeptide(L)'
;IRGEEWIPSAPKHQLLYQYFGWEMPELCHLPLLRNPDQSKLSKRKNPTSILYYRDQGFLPEALLNYLGRMGWSMPDEREQFDLAEMVSAFDIDRVSLGGPIFDVDKLTWLNGQWLKHSLSDEQYQQRLMEWMCSESFFVSVLPQLKSRIDVFSEAGQWLQPLWAKDVSLSEDTLGALGLEQDVLANVLQFLVWRFESCGSWNRQV
;
A
#
# COMPACT_ATOMS: atom_id res chain seq x y z
N ILE A 1 -4.46 7.81 -21.03
CA ILE A 1 -4.68 6.49 -20.37
C ILE A 1 -5.47 6.71 -19.08
N ARG A 2 -6.49 5.90 -18.77
CA ARG A 2 -7.29 5.95 -17.54
C ARG A 2 -7.91 4.59 -17.22
N GLY A 3 -8.54 4.39 -16.06
CA GLY A 3 -9.22 3.13 -15.74
C GLY A 3 -10.52 2.91 -16.54
N GLU A 4 -10.91 1.65 -16.73
CA GLU A 4 -12.12 1.23 -17.47
C GLU A 4 -13.43 1.75 -16.86
N GLU A 5 -13.43 2.16 -15.59
CA GLU A 5 -14.58 2.81 -14.96
C GLU A 5 -15.01 4.11 -15.67
N TRP A 6 -14.13 4.68 -16.49
CA TRP A 6 -14.39 5.88 -17.28
C TRP A 6 -14.89 5.60 -18.70
N ILE A 7 -14.94 4.34 -19.16
CA ILE A 7 -15.47 3.99 -20.49
C ILE A 7 -16.91 4.51 -20.70
N PRO A 8 -17.84 4.37 -19.73
CA PRO A 8 -19.22 4.88 -19.90
C PRO A 8 -19.31 6.39 -20.16
N SER A 9 -18.29 7.16 -19.75
CA SER A 9 -18.21 8.61 -19.97
C SER A 9 -17.57 9.00 -21.32
N ALA A 10 -16.90 8.08 -22.02
CA ALA A 10 -16.16 8.38 -23.25
C ALA A 10 -17.04 9.01 -24.36
N PRO A 11 -18.28 8.56 -24.63
CA PRO A 11 -19.14 9.20 -25.63
C PRO A 11 -19.46 10.67 -25.30
N LYS A 12 -19.60 10.99 -24.01
CA LYS A 12 -19.83 12.38 -23.57
C LYS A 12 -18.62 13.26 -23.86
N HIS A 13 -17.41 12.73 -23.63
CA HIS A 13 -16.18 13.45 -23.94
C HIS A 13 -16.08 13.70 -25.45
N GLN A 14 -16.36 12.69 -26.27
CA GLN A 14 -16.33 12.84 -27.72
C GLN A 14 -17.24 13.99 -28.21
N LEU A 15 -18.48 14.07 -27.69
CA LEU A 15 -19.38 15.17 -28.00
C LEU A 15 -18.84 16.53 -27.54
N LEU A 16 -18.23 16.61 -26.35
CA LEU A 16 -17.62 17.85 -25.87
C LEU A 16 -16.50 18.33 -26.78
N TYR A 17 -15.57 17.44 -27.19
CA TYR A 17 -14.51 17.79 -28.14
C TYR A 17 -15.08 18.27 -29.48
N GLN A 18 -16.14 17.62 -29.99
CA GLN A 18 -16.84 18.06 -31.20
C GLN A 18 -17.46 19.46 -31.05
N TYR A 19 -18.13 19.74 -29.93
CA TYR A 19 -18.77 21.04 -29.70
C TYR A 19 -17.79 22.19 -29.54
N PHE A 20 -16.62 21.93 -28.94
CA PHE A 20 -15.56 22.92 -28.86
C PHE A 20 -14.70 23.02 -30.13
N GLY A 21 -14.91 22.14 -31.11
CA GLY A 21 -14.08 22.06 -32.31
C GLY A 21 -12.63 21.66 -32.00
N TRP A 22 -12.41 20.88 -30.95
CA TRP A 22 -11.09 20.43 -30.52
C TRP A 22 -10.76 19.04 -31.07
N GLU A 23 -9.47 18.80 -31.29
CA GLU A 23 -8.96 17.46 -31.59
C GLU A 23 -9.01 16.58 -30.34
N MET A 24 -9.67 15.43 -30.46
CA MET A 24 -9.81 14.49 -29.34
C MET A 24 -8.54 13.64 -29.21
N PRO A 25 -7.97 13.51 -28.00
CA PRO A 25 -6.82 12.63 -27.79
C PRO A 25 -7.24 11.15 -27.93
N GLU A 26 -6.26 10.31 -28.24
CA GLU A 26 -6.45 8.86 -28.18
C GLU A 26 -6.82 8.41 -26.76
N LEU A 27 -7.87 7.60 -26.67
CA LEU A 27 -8.34 7.04 -25.41
C LEU A 27 -7.85 5.60 -25.26
N CYS A 28 -7.11 5.36 -24.19
CA CYS A 28 -6.77 4.02 -23.72
C CYS A 28 -7.32 3.84 -22.30
N HIS A 29 -8.08 2.78 -22.10
CA HIS A 29 -8.70 2.44 -20.83
C HIS A 29 -8.15 1.11 -20.31
N LEU A 30 -7.58 1.14 -19.10
CA LEU A 30 -6.96 -0.02 -18.46
C LEU A 30 -7.99 -0.80 -17.62
N PRO A 31 -7.96 -2.14 -17.61
CA PRO A 31 -8.83 -2.94 -16.75
C PRO A 31 -8.62 -2.63 -15.26
N LEU A 32 -9.68 -2.77 -14.46
CA LEU A 32 -9.60 -2.57 -13.02
C LEU A 32 -8.83 -3.70 -12.33
N LEU A 33 -8.02 -3.32 -11.34
CA LEU A 33 -7.46 -4.26 -10.38
C LEU A 33 -8.57 -4.97 -9.58
N ARG A 34 -8.37 -6.26 -9.36
CA ARG A 34 -9.29 -7.16 -8.66
C ARG A 34 -8.61 -7.82 -7.47
N ASN A 35 -9.40 -8.23 -6.49
CA ASN A 35 -8.94 -9.12 -5.42
C ASN A 35 -8.81 -10.56 -5.96
N PRO A 36 -8.18 -11.50 -5.23
CA PRO A 36 -8.10 -12.92 -5.62
C PRO A 36 -9.44 -13.59 -5.92
N ASP A 37 -10.52 -13.13 -5.29
CA ASP A 37 -11.89 -13.60 -5.55
C ASP A 37 -12.57 -12.92 -6.76
N GLN A 38 -11.81 -12.19 -7.58
CA GLN A 38 -12.25 -11.42 -8.76
C GLN A 38 -13.17 -10.23 -8.47
N SER A 39 -13.49 -9.93 -7.20
CA SER A 39 -14.20 -8.71 -6.84
C SER A 39 -13.30 -7.48 -7.03
N LYS A 40 -13.90 -6.30 -7.23
CA LYS A 40 -13.15 -5.04 -7.36
C LYS A 40 -12.24 -4.82 -6.15
N LEU A 41 -10.99 -4.40 -6.38
CA LEU A 41 -10.05 -4.06 -5.31
C LEU A 41 -10.69 -3.04 -4.36
N SER A 42 -10.64 -3.32 -3.06
CA SER A 42 -11.27 -2.46 -2.03
C SER A 42 -10.52 -2.54 -0.71
N LYS A 43 -10.56 -1.43 0.05
CA LYS A 43 -9.94 -1.31 1.39
C LYS A 43 -10.38 -2.40 2.37
N ARG A 44 -11.59 -2.95 2.18
CA ARG A 44 -12.16 -3.98 3.08
C ARG A 44 -11.45 -5.32 3.00
N LYS A 45 -10.85 -5.62 1.85
CA LYS A 45 -10.19 -6.92 1.59
C LYS A 45 -8.68 -6.79 1.49
N ASN A 46 -8.19 -5.66 0.97
CA ASN A 46 -6.77 -5.40 0.81
C ASN A 46 -6.46 -3.94 1.16
N PRO A 47 -5.34 -3.66 1.85
CA PRO A 47 -4.83 -2.30 1.98
C PRO A 47 -4.55 -1.69 0.60
N THR A 48 -5.28 -0.66 0.20
CA THR A 48 -5.12 -0.05 -1.14
C THR A 48 -4.24 1.18 -1.16
N SER A 49 -3.74 1.61 0.01
CA SER A 49 -2.92 2.83 0.15
C SER A 49 -1.46 2.51 -0.14
N ILE A 50 -0.80 3.30 -0.99
CA ILE A 50 0.65 3.19 -1.21
C ILE A 50 1.42 3.43 0.09
N LEU A 51 0.92 4.35 0.93
CA LEU A 51 1.55 4.66 2.22
C LEU A 51 1.54 3.45 3.15
N TYR A 52 0.51 2.61 3.09
CA TYR A 52 0.50 1.36 3.86
C TYR A 52 1.69 0.48 3.51
N TYR A 53 1.96 0.23 2.23
CA TYR A 53 3.07 -0.63 1.80
C TYR A 53 4.43 -0.03 2.19
N ARG A 54 4.60 1.29 2.07
CA ARG A 54 5.78 1.99 2.58
C ARG A 54 5.95 1.76 4.08
N ASP A 55 4.89 1.96 4.86
CA ASP A 55 4.93 1.83 6.32
C ASP A 55 5.17 0.37 6.76
N GLN A 56 4.76 -0.60 5.94
CA GLN A 56 5.06 -2.02 6.11
C GLN A 56 6.47 -2.45 5.65
N GLY A 57 7.29 -1.52 5.14
CA GLY A 57 8.68 -1.80 4.77
C GLY A 57 8.86 -2.42 3.38
N PHE A 58 7.87 -2.28 2.49
CA PHE A 58 8.06 -2.64 1.09
C PHE A 58 8.97 -1.64 0.39
N LEU A 59 9.89 -2.15 -0.43
CA LEU A 59 10.71 -1.33 -1.29
C LEU A 59 9.84 -0.66 -2.37
N PRO A 60 10.03 0.65 -2.65
CA PRO A 60 9.28 1.33 -3.70
C PRO A 60 9.54 0.69 -5.08
N GLU A 61 10.75 0.19 -5.32
CA GLU A 61 11.12 -0.52 -6.55
C GLU A 61 10.30 -1.80 -6.72
N ALA A 62 10.12 -2.58 -5.64
CA ALA A 62 9.35 -3.81 -5.67
C ALA A 62 7.86 -3.55 -5.90
N LEU A 63 7.28 -2.54 -5.25
CA LEU A 63 5.88 -2.16 -5.45
C LEU A 63 5.65 -1.65 -6.88
N LEU A 64 6.56 -0.84 -7.41
CA LEU A 64 6.48 -0.32 -8.77
C LEU A 64 6.61 -1.43 -9.82
N ASN A 65 7.59 -2.33 -9.65
CA ASN A 65 7.75 -3.53 -10.48
C ASN A 65 6.48 -4.38 -10.44
N TYR A 66 5.91 -4.62 -9.26
CA TYR A 66 4.66 -5.36 -9.11
C TYR A 66 3.49 -4.71 -9.85
N LEU A 67 3.31 -3.38 -9.72
CA LEU A 67 2.27 -2.64 -10.43
C LEU A 67 2.44 -2.71 -11.95
N GLY A 68 3.68 -2.60 -12.44
CA GLY A 68 3.99 -2.78 -13.87
C GLY A 68 3.58 -4.17 -14.37
N ARG A 69 3.77 -5.19 -13.54
CA ARG A 69 3.38 -6.58 -13.84
C ARG A 69 1.89 -6.85 -13.85
N MET A 70 1.07 -5.95 -13.31
CA MET A 70 -0.36 -6.18 -13.26
C MET A 70 -1.00 -6.08 -14.64
N GLY A 71 -0.58 -5.12 -15.45
CA GLY A 71 -1.14 -4.95 -16.81
C GLY A 71 -0.30 -5.59 -17.91
N TRP A 72 0.98 -5.86 -17.66
CA TRP A 72 1.98 -6.07 -18.70
C TRP A 72 3.09 -7.01 -18.21
N SER A 73 3.83 -7.64 -19.11
CA SER A 73 4.99 -8.47 -18.76
C SER A 73 6.21 -8.15 -19.62
N MET A 74 7.41 -8.35 -19.07
CA MET A 74 8.64 -8.24 -19.85
C MET A 74 8.61 -9.21 -21.06
N PRO A 75 9.24 -8.85 -22.20
CA PRO A 75 9.31 -9.74 -23.37
C PRO A 75 10.00 -11.09 -23.08
N ASP A 76 10.95 -11.11 -22.15
CA ASP A 76 11.68 -12.30 -21.69
C ASP A 76 11.04 -12.97 -20.46
N GLU A 77 9.82 -12.57 -20.12
CA GLU A 77 9.00 -13.11 -19.02
C GLU A 77 9.58 -12.97 -17.60
N ARG A 78 10.70 -12.23 -17.43
CA ARG A 78 11.28 -12.03 -16.11
C ARG A 78 10.34 -11.26 -15.19
N GLU A 79 10.31 -11.69 -13.93
CA GLU A 79 9.42 -11.14 -12.91
C GLU A 79 10.00 -9.93 -12.17
N GLN A 80 11.32 -9.83 -12.11
CA GLN A 80 12.04 -8.74 -11.44
C GLN A 80 12.66 -7.82 -12.50
N PHE A 81 12.31 -6.54 -12.44
CA PHE A 81 12.83 -5.51 -13.35
C PHE A 81 12.64 -4.11 -12.76
N ASP A 82 13.58 -3.21 -13.01
CA ASP A 82 13.50 -1.82 -12.59
C ASP A 82 12.63 -0.96 -13.54
N LEU A 83 12.44 0.31 -13.17
CA LEU A 83 11.64 1.25 -13.96
C LEU A 83 12.27 1.54 -15.33
N ALA A 84 13.59 1.62 -15.43
CA ALA A 84 14.27 1.93 -16.69
C ALA A 84 14.14 0.76 -17.67
N GLU A 85 14.28 -0.47 -17.18
CA GLU A 85 14.02 -1.70 -17.93
C GLU A 85 12.56 -1.78 -18.39
N MET A 86 11.61 -1.48 -17.50
CA MET A 86 10.19 -1.42 -17.84
C MET A 86 9.94 -0.42 -18.97
N VAL A 87 10.41 0.83 -18.84
CA VAL A 87 10.22 1.88 -19.85
C VAL A 87 10.84 1.49 -21.19
N SER A 88 12.03 0.86 -21.18
CA SER A 88 12.72 0.47 -22.40
C SER A 88 12.02 -0.67 -23.16
N ALA A 89 11.28 -1.53 -22.44
CA ALA A 89 10.59 -2.69 -23.01
C ALA A 89 9.07 -2.50 -23.13
N PHE A 90 8.52 -1.40 -22.60
CA PHE A 90 7.07 -1.19 -22.51
C PHE A 90 6.43 -1.10 -23.89
N ASP A 91 5.32 -1.80 -24.03
CA ASP A 91 4.49 -1.80 -25.23
C ASP A 91 3.02 -1.83 -24.80
N ILE A 92 2.27 -0.81 -25.22
CA ILE A 92 0.87 -0.65 -24.87
C ILE A 92 0.00 -1.78 -25.45
N ASP A 93 0.40 -2.35 -26.59
CA ASP A 93 -0.34 -3.43 -27.25
C ASP A 93 -0.18 -4.78 -26.52
N ARG A 94 0.82 -4.89 -25.63
CA ARG A 94 1.02 -6.06 -24.76
C ARG A 94 0.27 -5.96 -23.43
N VAL A 95 -0.51 -4.91 -23.22
CA VAL A 95 -1.32 -4.78 -22.00
C VAL A 95 -2.51 -5.73 -22.06
N SER A 96 -2.65 -6.58 -21.03
CA SER A 96 -3.74 -7.53 -20.92
C SER A 96 -5.09 -6.83 -20.72
N LEU A 97 -6.13 -7.34 -21.38
CA LEU A 97 -7.52 -6.90 -21.22
C LEU A 97 -8.21 -7.53 -19.99
N GLY A 98 -7.57 -8.51 -19.35
CA GLY A 98 -8.07 -9.13 -18.12
C GLY A 98 -7.90 -8.22 -16.91
N GLY A 99 -8.89 -8.20 -16.02
CA GLY A 99 -8.81 -7.49 -14.73
C GLY A 99 -7.73 -8.11 -13.84
N PRO A 100 -6.60 -7.43 -13.58
CA PRO A 100 -5.46 -8.07 -12.94
C PRO A 100 -5.72 -8.35 -11.47
N ILE A 101 -5.24 -9.49 -10.97
CA ILE A 101 -5.41 -9.91 -9.58
C ILE A 101 -4.32 -9.31 -8.69
N PHE A 102 -4.68 -8.38 -7.82
CA PHE A 102 -3.80 -7.86 -6.78
C PHE A 102 -3.67 -8.88 -5.64
N ASP A 103 -2.52 -9.54 -5.60
CA ASP A 103 -2.13 -10.60 -4.68
C ASP A 103 -0.95 -10.12 -3.80
N VAL A 104 -1.24 -9.92 -2.51
CA VAL A 104 -0.28 -9.42 -1.53
C VAL A 104 0.84 -10.43 -1.26
N ASP A 105 0.58 -11.73 -1.35
CA ASP A 105 1.60 -12.76 -1.14
C ASP A 105 2.62 -12.74 -2.28
N LYS A 106 2.14 -12.59 -3.52
CA LYS A 106 3.03 -12.42 -4.69
C LYS A 106 3.85 -11.13 -4.62
N LEU A 107 3.24 -10.02 -4.19
CA LEU A 107 3.96 -8.76 -3.94
C LEU A 107 5.03 -8.93 -2.84
N THR A 108 4.70 -9.63 -1.75
CA THR A 108 5.62 -9.91 -0.65
C THR A 108 6.80 -10.76 -1.10
N TRP A 109 6.54 -11.80 -1.90
CA TRP A 109 7.59 -12.62 -2.49
C TRP A 109 8.52 -11.78 -3.37
N LEU A 110 7.97 -10.95 -4.26
CA LEU A 110 8.75 -10.11 -5.17
C LEU A 110 9.60 -9.10 -4.38
N ASN A 111 9.02 -8.47 -3.37
CA ASN A 111 9.74 -7.60 -2.45
C ASN A 111 10.91 -8.30 -1.77
N GLY A 112 10.73 -9.57 -1.38
CA GLY A 112 11.81 -10.41 -0.86
C GLY A 112 12.95 -10.64 -1.86
N GLN A 113 12.65 -10.78 -3.16
CA GLN A 113 13.68 -10.88 -4.20
C GLN A 113 14.48 -9.58 -4.34
N TRP A 114 13.79 -8.43 -4.33
CA TRP A 114 14.43 -7.11 -4.34
C TRP A 114 15.35 -6.90 -3.13
N LEU A 115 14.86 -7.22 -1.93
CA LEU A 115 15.64 -7.10 -0.69
C LEU A 115 16.91 -7.96 -0.73
N LYS A 116 16.87 -9.15 -1.32
CA LYS A 116 18.00 -10.11 -1.34
C LYS A 116 19.01 -9.84 -2.45
N HIS A 117 18.56 -9.33 -3.60
CA HIS A 117 19.34 -9.36 -4.83
C HIS A 117 19.63 -7.98 -5.42
N SER A 118 19.02 -6.91 -4.90
CA SER A 118 19.14 -5.56 -5.48
C SER A 118 19.80 -4.53 -4.56
N LEU A 119 20.15 -4.90 -3.34
CA LEU A 119 20.80 -4.02 -2.37
C LEU A 119 22.18 -4.59 -2.00
N SER A 120 23.19 -3.73 -1.89
CA SER A 120 24.40 -4.07 -1.13
C SER A 120 24.09 -4.14 0.37
N ASP A 121 24.97 -4.75 1.14
CA ASP A 121 24.82 -4.83 2.60
C ASP A 121 24.69 -3.43 3.23
N GLU A 122 25.47 -2.45 2.74
CA GLU A 122 25.40 -1.07 3.21
C GLU A 122 24.07 -0.41 2.87
N GLN A 123 23.56 -0.60 1.64
CA GLN A 123 22.27 -0.07 1.22
C GLN A 123 21.12 -0.71 2.00
N TYR A 124 21.19 -2.01 2.24
CA TYR A 124 20.22 -2.74 3.04
C TYR A 124 20.20 -2.19 4.47
N GLN A 125 21.36 -2.09 5.11
CA GLN A 125 21.49 -1.55 6.46
C GLN A 125 20.91 -0.13 6.52
N GLN A 126 21.30 0.74 5.60
CA GLN A 126 20.84 2.14 5.58
C GLN A 126 19.31 2.21 5.45
N ARG A 127 18.72 1.51 4.48
CA ARG A 127 17.27 1.54 4.24
C ARG A 127 16.48 0.92 5.38
N LEU A 128 16.98 -0.17 5.97
CA LEU A 128 16.36 -0.78 7.15
C LEU A 128 16.36 0.20 8.34
N MET A 129 17.48 0.88 8.58
CA MET A 129 17.60 1.86 9.66
C MET A 129 16.74 3.10 9.41
N GLU A 130 16.64 3.56 8.16
CA GLU A 130 15.76 4.67 7.79
C GLU A 130 14.29 4.33 8.04
N TRP A 131 13.87 3.11 7.68
CA TRP A 131 12.50 2.65 7.91
C TRP A 131 12.19 2.42 9.40
N MET A 132 13.04 1.68 10.12
CA MET A 132 12.76 1.28 11.51
C MET A 132 13.11 2.37 12.52
N CYS A 133 14.21 3.08 12.29
CA CYS A 133 14.94 3.85 13.29
C CYS A 133 15.19 5.30 12.86
N SER A 134 14.29 5.93 12.10
CA SER A 134 14.48 7.33 11.70
C SER A 134 14.59 8.26 12.91
N GLU A 135 15.42 9.29 12.79
CA GLU A 135 15.57 10.32 13.83
C GLU A 135 14.20 10.96 14.17
N SER A 136 13.39 11.24 13.16
CA SER A 136 12.05 11.81 13.32
C SER A 136 11.12 10.93 14.14
N PHE A 137 11.18 9.61 13.96
CA PHE A 137 10.41 8.66 14.75
C PHE A 137 10.84 8.72 16.22
N PHE A 138 12.14 8.65 16.49
CA PHE A 138 12.63 8.68 17.87
C PHE A 138 12.35 9.99 18.59
N VAL A 139 12.43 11.13 17.89
CA VAL A 139 12.01 12.43 18.43
C VAL A 139 10.53 12.40 18.84
N SER A 140 9.67 11.74 18.05
CA SER A 140 8.22 11.69 18.32
C SER A 140 7.84 10.82 19.52
N VAL A 141 8.58 9.74 19.79
CA VAL A 141 8.30 8.79 20.89
C VAL A 141 9.09 9.08 22.17
N LEU A 142 10.10 9.95 22.10
CA LEU A 142 10.98 10.28 23.22
C LEU A 142 10.23 10.74 24.49
N PRO A 143 9.18 11.60 24.41
CA PRO A 143 8.43 11.99 25.61
C PRO A 143 7.79 10.80 26.33
N GLN A 144 7.29 9.81 25.60
CA GLN A 144 6.64 8.63 26.15
C GLN A 144 7.68 7.69 26.78
N LEU A 145 8.81 7.48 26.11
CA LEU A 145 9.90 6.65 26.64
C LEU A 145 10.47 7.22 27.93
N LYS A 146 10.77 8.52 27.98
CA LYS A 146 11.32 9.18 29.19
C LYS A 146 10.46 9.00 30.44
N SER A 147 9.16 8.76 30.28
CA SER A 147 8.23 8.55 31.39
C SER A 147 8.05 7.09 31.82
N ARG A 148 8.63 6.13 31.07
CA ARG A 148 8.29 4.70 31.15
C ARG A 148 9.47 3.75 31.28
N ILE A 149 10.70 4.25 31.12
CA ILE A 149 11.91 3.43 31.17
C ILE A 149 12.89 3.96 32.22
N ASP A 150 13.53 3.06 32.93
CA ASP A 150 14.63 3.36 33.84
C ASP A 150 15.99 3.07 33.18
N VAL A 151 16.03 2.16 32.20
CA VAL A 151 17.21 1.79 31.41
C VAL A 151 16.89 1.63 29.93
N PHE A 152 17.86 1.87 29.03
CA PHE A 152 17.61 1.83 27.58
C PHE A 152 17.19 0.45 27.04
N SER A 153 17.57 -0.65 27.69
CA SER A 153 17.14 -1.99 27.30
C SER A 153 15.63 -2.20 27.41
N GLU A 154 14.92 -1.35 28.16
CA GLU A 154 13.45 -1.37 28.26
C GLU A 154 12.77 -0.63 27.09
N ALA A 155 13.49 0.09 26.24
CA ALA A 155 12.86 0.77 25.10
C ALA A 155 12.19 -0.23 24.13
N GLY A 156 12.80 -1.40 23.94
CA GLY A 156 12.32 -2.43 23.03
C GLY A 156 10.89 -2.88 23.32
N GLN A 157 10.55 -3.17 24.59
CA GLN A 157 9.20 -3.59 24.98
C GLN A 157 8.13 -2.53 24.69
N TRP A 158 8.47 -1.24 24.83
CA TRP A 158 7.52 -0.14 24.62
C TRP A 158 7.35 0.22 23.15
N LEU A 159 8.38 0.02 22.34
CA LEU A 159 8.36 0.36 20.91
C LEU A 159 7.94 -0.81 20.03
N GLN A 160 8.06 -2.06 20.48
CA GLN A 160 7.70 -3.26 19.73
C GLN A 160 6.31 -3.20 19.06
N PRO A 161 5.24 -2.70 19.71
CA PRO A 161 3.93 -2.58 19.06
C PRO A 161 3.89 -1.64 17.85
N LEU A 162 4.85 -0.71 17.72
CA LEU A 162 4.90 0.26 16.62
C LEU A 162 5.52 -0.33 15.34
N TRP A 163 6.21 -1.46 15.44
CA TRP A 163 6.82 -2.17 14.30
C TRP A 163 6.22 -3.55 14.04
N ALA A 164 5.35 -4.03 14.93
CA ALA A 164 4.65 -5.29 14.74
C ALA A 164 3.71 -5.19 13.54
N LYS A 165 3.91 -6.06 12.54
CA LYS A 165 3.01 -6.19 11.39
C LYS A 165 1.58 -6.52 11.83
N ASP A 166 1.47 -7.48 12.74
CA ASP A 166 0.21 -7.95 13.31
C ASP A 166 0.30 -7.87 14.83
N VAL A 167 -0.72 -7.27 15.45
CA VAL A 167 -0.89 -7.32 16.90
C VAL A 167 -1.70 -8.56 17.22
N SER A 168 -1.16 -9.44 18.07
CA SER A 168 -1.89 -10.59 18.55
C SER A 168 -3.07 -10.13 19.40
N LEU A 169 -4.29 -10.29 18.88
CA LEU A 169 -5.53 -9.96 19.58
C LEU A 169 -6.22 -11.27 19.99
N SER A 170 -6.69 -11.31 21.23
CA SER A 170 -7.59 -12.36 21.73
C SER A 170 -8.87 -11.74 22.26
N GLU A 171 -9.95 -12.54 22.36
CA GLU A 171 -11.20 -12.10 23.00
C GLU A 171 -10.96 -11.60 24.42
N ASP A 172 -10.11 -12.28 25.20
CA ASP A 172 -9.75 -11.85 26.55
C ASP A 172 -9.11 -10.46 26.58
N THR A 173 -8.27 -10.14 25.59
CA THR A 173 -7.60 -8.83 25.49
C THR A 173 -8.62 -7.71 25.23
N LEU A 174 -9.66 -8.02 24.47
CA LEU A 174 -10.75 -7.09 24.11
C LEU A 174 -11.80 -6.98 25.24
N GLY A 175 -12.01 -8.05 26.00
CA GLY A 175 -12.95 -8.12 27.12
C GLY A 175 -12.53 -7.31 28.35
N ALA A 176 -11.27 -6.86 28.42
CA ALA A 176 -10.75 -6.04 29.51
C ALA A 176 -11.52 -4.73 29.73
N LEU A 177 -12.24 -4.25 28.71
CA LEU A 177 -13.08 -3.04 28.78
C LEU A 177 -14.43 -3.27 29.47
N GLY A 178 -14.84 -4.52 29.71
CA GLY A 178 -16.11 -4.86 30.35
C GLY A 178 -17.36 -4.52 29.51
N LEU A 179 -17.20 -4.32 28.20
CA LEU A 179 -18.29 -4.03 27.27
C LEU A 179 -18.90 -5.33 26.73
N GLU A 180 -20.22 -5.33 26.52
CA GLU A 180 -20.88 -6.40 25.75
C GLU A 180 -20.31 -6.45 24.32
N GLN A 181 -20.24 -7.65 23.75
CA GLN A 181 -19.57 -7.88 22.46
C GLN A 181 -20.14 -7.02 21.32
N ASP A 182 -21.46 -6.91 21.23
CA ASP A 182 -22.12 -6.09 20.21
C ASP A 182 -21.84 -4.60 20.40
N VAL A 183 -21.79 -4.14 21.65
CA VAL A 183 -21.44 -2.74 21.96
C VAL A 183 -19.98 -2.46 21.59
N LEU A 184 -19.07 -3.36 21.94
CA LEU A 184 -17.65 -3.24 21.61
C LEU A 184 -17.44 -3.22 20.09
N ALA A 185 -18.06 -4.13 19.35
CA ALA A 185 -17.98 -4.18 17.90
C ALA A 185 -18.44 -2.87 17.26
N ASN A 186 -19.55 -2.31 17.73
CA ASN A 186 -20.06 -1.02 17.27
C ASN A 186 -19.09 0.13 17.58
N VAL A 187 -18.55 0.19 18.81
CA VAL A 187 -17.58 1.22 19.21
C VAL A 187 -16.33 1.16 18.33
N LEU A 188 -15.77 -0.03 18.12
CA LEU A 188 -14.60 -0.22 17.24
C LEU A 188 -14.91 0.21 15.81
N GLN A 189 -16.09 -0.13 15.29
CA GLN A 189 -16.49 0.27 13.94
C GLN A 189 -16.65 1.80 13.80
N PHE A 190 -17.19 2.48 14.83
CA PHE A 190 -17.26 3.94 14.86
C PHE A 190 -15.88 4.59 14.90
N LEU A 191 -14.95 4.04 15.69
CA LEU A 191 -13.56 4.49 15.72
C LEU A 191 -12.89 4.34 14.35
N VAL A 192 -13.07 3.20 13.69
CA VAL A 192 -12.56 2.98 12.32
C VAL A 192 -13.08 4.06 11.38
N TRP A 193 -14.39 4.31 11.32
CA TRP A 193 -14.95 5.35 10.44
C TRP A 193 -14.46 6.76 10.78
N ARG A 194 -14.31 7.06 12.08
CA ARG A 194 -13.79 8.35 12.55
C ARG A 194 -12.34 8.55 12.12
N PHE A 195 -11.52 7.52 12.19
CA PHE A 195 -10.11 7.57 11.79
C PHE A 195 -9.95 7.55 10.27
N GLU A 196 -10.78 6.83 9.52
CA GLU A 196 -10.77 6.86 8.05
C GLU A 196 -11.18 8.21 7.46
N SER A 197 -12.07 8.95 8.15
CA SER A 197 -12.51 10.28 7.74
C SER A 197 -11.58 11.40 8.20
N CYS A 198 -10.52 11.07 8.93
CA CYS A 198 -9.57 12.05 9.41
C CYS A 198 -8.66 12.57 8.28
N GLY A 199 -8.78 13.86 7.96
CA GLY A 199 -7.91 14.51 6.96
C GLY A 199 -6.49 14.84 7.47
N SER A 200 -6.28 14.94 8.78
CA SER A 200 -4.99 15.27 9.39
C SER A 200 -4.73 14.39 10.61
N TRP A 201 -3.76 13.47 10.51
CA TRP A 201 -3.43 12.58 11.62
C TRP A 201 -2.63 13.31 12.70
N ASN A 202 -3.30 13.77 13.76
CA ASN A 202 -2.67 14.44 14.90
C ASN A 202 -3.37 14.05 16.22
N ARG A 203 -2.72 14.35 17.36
CA ARG A 203 -3.18 13.95 18.70
C ARG A 203 -4.58 14.47 19.08
N GLN A 204 -5.06 15.55 18.45
CA GLN A 204 -6.31 16.22 18.83
C GLN A 204 -7.54 15.65 18.10
N VAL A 205 -7.36 14.73 17.14
CA VAL A 205 -8.44 14.11 16.35
C VAL A 205 -9.04 12.91 17.06
#